data_AF-A0A0W0ZH90-F1
#
_entry.id   AF-A0A0W0ZH90-F1
#
_cell.length_a   1.000
_cell.length_b   1.000
_cell.length_c   1.000
_cell.angle_alpha   90.00
_cell.angle_beta   90.00
_cell.angle_gamma   90.00
#
_symmetry.space_group_name_H-M   'P 1'
#
loop_
_entity.id
_entity.type
_entity.pdbx_description
1 polymer ?
#
loop_
_entity_poly.entity_id
_entity_poly.type
_entity_poly.pdbx_seq_one_letter_code
_entity_poly.pdbx_strand_id
1 'polypeptide(L)' 'MKKSWLVLDNEYKPIKHITEFIKYLRNVDKSPCTIKGYAHSLKLYWEFLAAHEIDWTVINIGILAKFVGWLRTCENEM' A
#
# COMPACT_ATOMS: atom_id res chain seq x y z
N MET A 1 21.42 6.37 -12.15
CA MET A 1 19.98 6.47 -12.53
C MET A 1 19.12 6.33 -11.28
N LYS A 2 18.33 7.34 -10.90
CA LYS A 2 17.38 7.25 -9.76
C LYS A 2 16.17 6.41 -10.20
N LYS A 3 16.00 5.21 -9.63
CA LYS A 3 14.78 4.40 -9.82
C LYS A 3 13.63 5.03 -9.03
N SER A 4 12.53 5.36 -9.71
CA SER A 4 11.30 5.81 -9.07
C SER A 4 10.28 4.67 -9.08
N TRP A 5 9.82 4.30 -7.89
CA TRP A 5 8.72 3.35 -7.70
C TRP A 5 7.39 4.12 -7.73
N LEU A 6 6.45 3.64 -8.54
CA LEU A 6 5.09 4.18 -8.67
C LEU A 6 4.12 3.06 -8.26
N VAL A 7 3.18 3.36 -7.37
CA VAL A 7 2.13 2.41 -7.00
C VAL A 7 0.88 2.80 -7.76
N LEU A 8 0.38 1.84 -8.55
CA LEU A 8 -0.81 1.98 -9.38
C LEU A 8 -2.01 1.36 -8.68
N ASP A 9 -3.16 1.99 -8.83
CA ASP A 9 -4.46 1.46 -8.48
C ASP A 9 -4.90 0.37 -9.48
N ASN A 10 -5.99 -0.32 -9.18
CA ASN A 10 -6.65 -1.28 -10.06
C ASN A 10 -7.13 -0.64 -11.39
N GLU A 11 -7.34 0.68 -11.40
CA GLU A 11 -7.59 1.47 -12.62
C GLU A 11 -6.31 1.92 -13.37
N TYR A 12 -5.13 1.39 -13.02
CA TYR A 12 -3.83 1.83 -13.52
C TYR A 12 -3.51 3.31 -13.27
N LYS A 13 -4.25 3.95 -12.34
CA LYS A 13 -4.02 5.34 -11.96
C LYS A 13 -2.97 5.40 -10.86
N PRO A 14 -1.99 6.33 -10.94
CA PRO A 14 -1.04 6.51 -9.86
C PRO A 14 -1.77 6.99 -8.60
N ILE A 15 -1.64 6.24 -7.51
CA ILE A 15 -2.21 6.63 -6.23
C ILE A 15 -1.34 7.76 -5.69
N LYS A 16 -1.86 8.99 -5.77
CA LYS A 16 -1.11 10.22 -5.47
C LYS A 16 -0.55 10.20 -4.05
N HIS A 17 -1.35 9.77 -3.07
CA HIS A 17 -0.96 9.71 -1.65
C HIS A 17 0.16 8.69 -1.39
N ILE A 18 0.07 7.49 -1.96
CA ILE A 18 1.14 6.48 -1.85
C ILE A 18 2.41 6.99 -2.54
N THR A 19 2.29 7.56 -3.73
CA THR A 19 3.44 8.09 -4.48
C THR A 19 4.16 9.19 -3.69
N GLU A 20 3.42 10.08 -3.03
CA GLU A 20 3.97 11.13 -2.17
C GLU A 20 4.67 10.55 -0.94
N PHE A 21 4.06 9.54 -0.31
CA PHE A 21 4.67 8.83 0.81
C PHE A 21 5.97 8.10 0.43
N ILE A 22 6.01 7.46 -0.74
CA ILE A 22 7.24 6.81 -1.26
C ILE A 22 8.33 7.84 -1.58
N LYS A 23 7.96 9.03 -2.08
CA LYS A 23 8.92 10.14 -2.25
C LYS A 23 9.45 10.63 -0.90
N TYR A 24 8.58 10.75 0.10
CA TYR A 24 8.97 11.11 1.46
C TYR A 24 9.96 10.09 2.05
N LEU A 25 9.66 8.79 1.97
CA LEU A 25 10.57 7.73 2.45
C LEU A 25 11.94 7.76 1.77
N ARG A 26 11.99 8.17 0.50
CA ARG A 26 13.25 8.38 -0.22
C ARG A 26 14.02 9.61 0.27
N ASN A 27 13.31 10.69 0.61
CA ASN A 27 13.94 11.90 1.14
C ASN A 27 14.54 11.69 2.54
N VAL A 28 13.95 10.80 3.36
CA VAL A 28 14.49 10.44 4.69
C VAL A 28 15.57 9.35 4.63
N ASP A 29 16.20 9.14 3.47
CA ASP A 29 17.31 8.22 3.20
C ASP A 29 17.04 6.77 3.68
N LYS A 30 15.79 6.30 3.59
CA LYS A 30 15.47 4.91 3.91
C LYS A 30 16.04 3.97 2.86
N SER A 31 16.46 2.78 3.30
CA SER A 31 17.01 1.77 2.40
C SER A 31 16.00 1.42 1.29
N PRO A 32 16.47 1.11 0.06
CA PRO A 32 15.60 0.74 -1.04
C PRO A 32 14.78 -0.53 -0.75
N CYS A 33 15.31 -1.45 0.08
CA CYS A 33 14.57 -2.62 0.56
C CYS A 33 13.39 -2.21 1.45
N THR A 34 13.59 -1.24 2.35
CA THR A 34 12.53 -0.68 3.19
C THR A 34 11.46 -0.01 2.33
N ILE A 35 11.85 0.84 1.38
CA ILE A 35 10.92 1.52 0.47
C ILE A 35 10.09 0.49 -0.31
N LYS A 36 10.72 -0.58 -0.81
CA LYS A 36 10.03 -1.66 -1.53
C LYS A 36 9.04 -2.40 -0.63
N GLY A 37 9.42 -2.71 0.62
CA GLY A 37 8.52 -3.34 1.60
C GLY A 37 7.29 -2.47 1.87
N TYR A 38 7.50 -1.18 2.14
CA TYR A 38 6.39 -0.23 2.34
C TYR A 38 5.50 -0.11 1.10
N ALA A 39 6.08 0.00 -0.10
CA ALA A 39 5.32 0.06 -1.34
C ALA A 39 4.46 -1.19 -1.55
N HIS A 40 5.00 -2.36 -1.22
CA HIS A 40 4.27 -3.63 -1.31
C HIS A 40 3.13 -3.71 -0.29
N SER A 41 3.37 -3.39 0.97
CA SER A 41 2.32 -3.36 2.00
C SER A 41 1.22 -2.34 1.69
N LEU A 42 1.58 -1.17 1.16
CA LEU A 42 0.61 -0.14 0.75
C LEU A 42 -0.21 -0.58 -0.46
N LYS A 43 0.39 -1.31 -1.42
CA LYS A 43 -0.35 -1.91 -2.54
C LYS A 43 -1.42 -2.88 -2.03
N LEU A 44 -1.04 -3.82 -1.16
CA LEU A 44 -1.96 -4.80 -0.58
C LEU A 44 -3.09 -4.11 0.20
N TYR A 45 -2.74 -3.07 0.96
CA TYR A 45 -3.74 -2.28 1.68
C TYR A 45 -4.75 -1.64 0.74
N TRP A 46 -4.29 -1.10 -0.38
CA TRP A 46 -5.15 -0.47 -1.37
C TRP A 46 -6.05 -1.48 -2.09
N GLU A 47 -5.52 -2.67 -2.41
CA GLU A 47 -6.31 -3.78 -2.97
C GLU A 47 -7.38 -4.24 -1.99
N PHE A 48 -7.06 -4.34 -0.70
CA PHE A 48 -8.04 -4.63 0.35
C PHE A 48 -9.14 -3.56 0.42
N LEU A 49 -8.78 -2.28 0.41
CA LEU A 49 -9.78 -1.21 0.44
C LEU A 49 -10.71 -1.26 -0.78
N ALA A 50 -10.15 -1.49 -1.97
CA ALA A 50 -10.93 -1.63 -3.20
C ALA A 50 -11.85 -2.85 -3.18
N ALA A 51 -11.36 -4.01 -2.74
CA ALA A 51 -12.13 -5.25 -2.66
C ALA A 51 -13.30 -5.18 -1.66
N HIS A 52 -13.17 -4.36 -0.63
CA HIS A 52 -14.19 -4.15 0.40
C HIS A 52 -14.98 -2.85 0.23
N GLU A 53 -14.76 -2.10 -0.86
CA GLU A 53 -15.38 -0.78 -1.13
C GLU A 53 -15.26 0.20 0.05
N ILE A 54 -14.11 0.19 0.73
CA ILE A 54 -13.84 1.01 1.91
C ILE A 54 -13.18 2.30 1.48
N ASP A 55 -13.76 3.43 1.90
CA ASP A 55 -13.14 4.73 1.71
C ASP A 55 -11.91 4.89 2.63
N TRP A 56 -10.76 5.20 2.03
CA TRP A 56 -9.49 5.38 2.74
C TRP A 56 -9.49 6.57 3.70
N THR A 57 -10.46 7.49 3.62
CA THR A 57 -10.59 8.61 4.57
C THR A 57 -11.30 8.19 5.86
N VAL A 58 -12.01 7.06 5.86
CA VAL A 58 -12.84 6.59 6.98
C VAL A 58 -12.22 5.36 7.63
N ILE A 59 -10.98 5.49 8.10
CA ILE A 59 -10.20 4.40 8.66
C ILE A 59 -10.48 4.25 10.15
N ASN A 60 -10.67 3.02 10.62
CA ASN A 60 -10.73 2.71 12.05
C ASN A 60 -9.95 1.43 12.39
N ILE A 61 -9.78 1.15 13.68
CA ILE A 61 -9.06 -0.04 14.17
C ILE A 61 -9.71 -1.35 13.69
N GLY A 62 -11.04 -1.37 13.50
CA GLY A 62 -11.77 -2.52 12.98
C GLY A 62 -11.42 -2.83 11.52
N ILE A 63 -11.25 -1.80 10.69
CA ILE A 63 -10.80 -1.95 9.30
C ILE A 63 -9.36 -2.49 9.25
N LEU A 64 -8.48 -1.99 10.13
CA LEU A 64 -7.12 -2.51 10.27
C LEU A 64 -7.11 -3.97 10.71
N ALA A 65 -7.97 -4.36 11.66
CA ALA A 65 -8.11 -5.76 12.08
C ALA A 65 -8.61 -6.65 10.93
N LYS A 66 -9.58 -6.17 10.14
CA LYS A 66 -10.04 -6.86 8.92
C LYS A 66 -8.92 -7.01 7.89
N PHE A 67 -8.10 -5.97 7.68
CA PHE A 67 -6.96 -6.02 6.78
C PHE A 67 -5.93 -7.08 7.23
N VAL A 68 -5.58 -7.12 8.52
CA VAL A 68 -4.67 -8.16 9.06
C VAL A 68 -5.27 -9.57 8.91
N GLY A 69 -6.59 -9.71 9.11
CA GLY A 69 -7.30 -10.96 8.81
C GLY A 69 -7.22 -11.35 7.34
N TRP A 70 -7.47 -10.39 6.45
CA TRP A 70 -7.43 -10.58 5.00
C TRP A 70 -6.03 -10.98 4.50
N LEU A 71 -4.97 -10.35 5.02
CA LEU A 71 -3.58 -10.72 4.70
C LEU A 71 -3.28 -12.19 5.02
N ARG A 72 -3.83 -12.71 6.12
CA ARG A 72 -3.65 -14.13 6.50
C ARG A 72 -4.38 -15.10 5.57
N THR A 73 -5.51 -14.68 4.99
CA THR A 73 -6.23 -15.49 4.00
C THR A 73 -5.57 -15.44 2.62
N CYS A 74 -5.05 -14.29 2.19
CA CYS A 74 -4.38 -14.17 0.89
C CYS A 74 -3.00 -14.86 0.84
N GLU A 75 -2.29 -14.94 1.96
CA GLU A 75 -1.05 -15.74 2.05
C GLU A 75 -1.33 -17.25 1.93
N ASN A 76 -2.57 -17.67 2.17
CA ASN A 76 -2.98 -19.07 2.20
C ASN A 76 -3.52 -19.58 0.85
N GLU A 77 -3.54 -18.73 -0.19
CA GLU A 77 -3.96 -19.06 -1.56
C GLU A 77 -2.78 -19.09 -2.56
N MET A 78 -1.53 -18.98 -2.10
CA MET A 78 -0.31 -19.11 -2.91
C MET A 78 0.40 -20.46 -2.73
#